data_AF-A0AAJ6YE63-F1
#
_entry.id   AF-A0AAJ6YE63-F1
#
_cell.length_a   1.000
_cell.length_b   1.000
_cell.length_c   1.000
_cell.angle_alpha   90.00
_cell.angle_beta   90.00
_cell.angle_gamma   90.00
#
_symmetry.space_group_name_H-M   'P 1'
#
loop_
_entity.id
_entity.type
_entity.pdbx_description
1 polymer ?
#
loop_
_entity_poly.entity_id
_entity_poly.type
_entity_poly.pdbx_seq_one_letter_code
_entity_poly.pdbx_strand_id
1 'polypeptide(L)'
;MALVHKLRGIYKSVLLSSVSQSWSKDIQKVKPNLFVRNTSTSKPSYEKKEVNVTFIRANGEKLLAKGKEGDSLLDIIVNNELDIDGYGACEGTLTCSTCHLILTKEDYDRLPEKPTDEELDMLDLAFDLTDTSRLGCQIIMTKELDGLQVKIPSTIYDARS
;
A
#
# COMPACT_ATOMS: atom_id res chain seq x y z
N MET A 1 -59.14 -4.60 -15.36
CA MET A 1 -59.38 -3.41 -14.51
C MET A 1 -58.01 -2.98 -14.00
N ALA A 2 -57.32 -2.10 -14.73
CA ALA A 2 -57.31 -0.64 -14.47
C ALA A 2 -56.46 -0.34 -13.22
N LEU A 3 -55.55 0.63 -13.15
CA LEU A 3 -55.13 1.68 -14.06
C LEU A 3 -53.85 2.27 -13.43
N VAL A 4 -52.89 2.55 -14.29
CA VAL A 4 -51.91 3.64 -14.32
C VAL A 4 -52.09 4.83 -13.34
N HIS A 5 -50.95 5.52 -13.10
CA HIS A 5 -50.74 6.98 -13.05
C HIS A 5 -50.46 7.64 -11.66
N LYS A 6 -49.31 8.32 -11.46
CA LYS A 6 -48.88 9.69 -11.91
C LYS A 6 -49.33 10.73 -10.86
N LEU A 7 -48.48 11.64 -10.39
CA LEU A 7 -48.24 12.99 -10.94
C LEU A 7 -47.38 13.77 -9.92
N ARG A 8 -46.29 14.43 -10.34
CA ARG A 8 -46.11 15.90 -10.56
C ARG A 8 -46.37 16.75 -9.29
N GLY A 9 -45.48 17.63 -8.82
CA GLY A 9 -44.69 18.62 -9.55
C GLY A 9 -45.50 19.92 -9.72
N ILE A 10 -44.82 21.08 -9.78
CA ILE A 10 -45.34 22.46 -10.03
C ILE A 10 -45.32 23.39 -8.79
N TYR A 11 -44.76 24.60 -8.75
CA TYR A 11 -43.62 25.35 -9.34
C TYR A 11 -43.79 26.83 -8.87
N LYS A 12 -42.77 27.65 -9.15
CA LYS A 12 -42.73 29.13 -9.36
C LYS A 12 -42.41 29.97 -8.12
N SER A 13 -41.25 30.64 -7.99
CA SER A 13 -40.46 31.54 -8.86
C SER A 13 -41.00 32.97 -8.94
N VAL A 14 -40.06 33.94 -9.05
CA VAL A 14 -40.16 35.35 -9.54
C VAL A 14 -40.30 36.39 -8.41
N LEU A 15 -39.56 37.50 -8.33
CA LEU A 15 -38.44 38.11 -9.08
C LEU A 15 -37.93 39.33 -8.26
N LEU A 16 -36.65 39.71 -8.48
CA LEU A 16 -36.06 41.07 -8.63
C LEU A 16 -36.59 42.24 -7.75
N SER A 17 -35.79 43.17 -7.21
CA SER A 17 -34.59 43.79 -7.75
C SER A 17 -34.08 44.90 -6.80
N SER A 18 -32.75 45.08 -6.80
CA SER A 18 -32.01 46.35 -6.85
C SER A 18 -32.03 47.37 -5.69
N VAL A 19 -30.87 48.05 -5.64
CA VAL A 19 -30.59 49.41 -5.15
C VAL A 19 -29.83 49.51 -3.83
N SER A 20 -28.55 49.80 -4.05
CA SER A 20 -27.53 50.37 -3.16
C SER A 20 -27.97 51.63 -2.42
N GLN A 21 -27.43 51.84 -1.22
CA GLN A 21 -26.95 53.17 -0.82
C GLN A 21 -25.98 53.09 0.37
N SER A 22 -25.16 54.13 0.43
CA SER A 22 -23.83 54.24 1.02
C SER A 22 -23.83 54.69 2.49
N TRP A 23 -22.75 54.33 3.19
CA TRP A 23 -22.13 54.90 4.39
C TRP A 23 -22.89 55.86 5.32
N SER A 24 -22.86 55.54 6.61
CA SER A 24 -22.49 56.44 7.73
C SER A 24 -22.08 55.55 8.93
N LYS A 25 -20.79 55.48 9.24
CA LYS A 25 -20.13 56.16 10.36
C LYS A 25 -20.52 55.65 11.76
N ASP A 26 -19.48 55.11 12.41
CA ASP A 26 -19.14 55.24 13.83
C ASP A 26 -19.49 54.14 14.84
N ILE A 27 -18.41 53.46 15.24
CA ILE A 27 -17.96 53.13 16.61
C ILE A 27 -18.91 52.25 17.46
N GLN A 28 -18.44 51.05 17.83
CA GLN A 28 -18.09 50.68 19.23
C GLN A 28 -17.79 49.18 19.36
N LYS A 29 -16.48 48.90 19.40
CA LYS A 29 -15.76 47.97 20.29
C LYS A 29 -16.65 47.09 21.19
N VAL A 30 -16.84 45.83 20.79
CA VAL A 30 -17.06 44.72 21.73
C VAL A 30 -16.38 43.46 21.18
N LYS A 31 -15.41 42.91 21.92
CA LYS A 31 -14.84 41.57 21.65
C LYS A 31 -15.64 40.55 22.45
N PRO A 32 -16.42 39.67 21.80
CA PRO A 32 -16.79 38.41 22.41
C PRO A 32 -15.80 37.33 21.97
N ASN A 33 -15.29 36.66 22.99
CA ASN A 33 -14.39 35.53 23.00
C ASN A 33 -14.99 34.37 22.18
N LEU A 34 -14.61 34.26 20.91
CA LEU A 34 -14.86 33.07 20.11
C LEU A 34 -13.72 32.10 20.38
N PHE A 35 -14.00 31.15 21.27
CA PHE A 35 -13.23 29.92 21.41
C PHE A 35 -13.38 29.13 20.10
N VAL A 36 -12.57 29.48 19.10
CA VAL A 36 -12.44 28.72 17.86
C VAL A 36 -11.82 27.39 18.26
N ARG A 37 -12.63 26.33 18.28
CA ARG A 37 -12.10 24.96 18.26
C ARG A 37 -11.36 24.81 16.94
N ASN A 38 -10.02 24.80 17.02
CA ASN A 38 -9.17 24.48 15.89
C ASN A 38 -9.61 23.12 15.34
N THR A 39 -10.03 23.16 14.08
CA THR A 39 -10.37 22.00 13.26
C THR A 39 -9.20 21.02 13.26
N SER A 40 -9.52 19.74 13.45
CA SER A 40 -8.61 18.60 13.38
C SER A 40 -7.64 18.74 12.21
N THR A 41 -6.35 18.82 12.49
CA THR A 41 -5.31 18.73 11.47
C THR A 41 -5.24 17.27 11.03
N SER A 42 -6.08 16.85 10.09
CA SER A 42 -5.84 15.60 9.38
C SER A 42 -4.49 15.74 8.69
N LYS A 43 -3.49 14.93 9.10
CA LYS A 43 -2.23 14.81 8.35
C LYS A 43 -2.58 14.57 6.88
N PRO A 44 -1.93 15.24 5.91
CA PRO A 44 -2.13 14.90 4.51
C PRO A 44 -1.77 13.42 4.34
N SER A 45 -2.71 12.63 3.83
CA SER A 45 -2.48 11.25 3.45
C SER A 45 -1.39 11.26 2.39
N TYR A 46 -0.18 10.88 2.77
CA TYR A 46 0.89 10.65 1.81
C TYR A 46 0.39 9.57 0.85
N GLU A 47 0.10 9.94 -0.40
CA GLU A 47 -0.29 8.98 -1.44
C GLU A 47 0.93 8.08 -1.71
N LYS A 48 0.90 6.87 -1.13
CA LYS A 48 1.90 5.83 -1.41
C LYS A 48 1.87 5.54 -2.91
N LYS A 49 3.02 5.66 -3.59
CA LYS A 49 3.10 5.39 -5.03
C LYS A 49 3.00 3.89 -5.30
N GLU A 50 2.44 3.54 -6.45
CA GLU A 50 2.41 2.16 -6.93
C GLU A 50 3.78 1.74 -7.46
N VAL A 51 4.12 0.47 -7.24
CA VAL A 51 5.36 -0.17 -7.70
C VAL A 51 5.03 -1.55 -8.29
N ASN A 52 5.82 -2.00 -9.26
CA ASN A 52 5.63 -3.27 -9.94
C ASN A 52 6.71 -4.27 -9.52
N VAL A 53 6.34 -5.54 -9.34
CA VAL A 53 7.25 -6.64 -9.03
C VAL A 53 6.93 -7.83 -9.92
N THR A 54 7.96 -8.53 -10.38
CA THR A 54 7.82 -9.78 -11.12
C THR A 54 8.40 -10.93 -10.29
N PHE A 55 7.55 -11.90 -9.95
CA PHE A 55 7.98 -13.14 -9.31
C PHE A 55 8.15 -14.23 -10.38
N ILE A 56 9.32 -14.87 -10.39
CA ILE A 56 9.68 -15.89 -11.36
C ILE A 56 9.65 -17.24 -10.65
N ARG A 57 8.68 -18.09 -10.98
CA ARG A 57 8.59 -19.46 -10.45
C ARG A 57 9.77 -20.30 -10.98
N ALA A 58 10.04 -21.42 -10.30
CA ALA A 58 11.11 -22.32 -10.70
C ALA A 58 10.92 -22.95 -12.10
N ASN A 59 9.68 -23.06 -12.59
CA ASN A 59 9.35 -23.48 -13.96
C ASN A 59 9.60 -22.38 -15.02
N GLY A 60 10.00 -21.16 -14.61
CA GLY A 60 10.21 -20.01 -15.48
C GLY A 60 8.97 -19.13 -15.71
N GLU A 61 7.81 -19.51 -15.17
CA GLU A 61 6.59 -18.69 -15.23
C GLU A 61 6.78 -17.38 -14.47
N LYS A 62 6.31 -16.28 -15.07
CA LYS A 62 6.39 -14.94 -14.50
C LYS A 62 5.02 -14.51 -13.97
N LEU A 63 4.94 -14.23 -12.68
CA LEU A 63 3.79 -13.66 -12.01
C LEU A 63 4.02 -12.15 -11.83
N LEU A 64 3.19 -11.35 -12.46
CA LEU A 64 3.24 -9.89 -12.33
C LEU A 64 2.34 -9.45 -11.19
N ALA A 65 2.86 -8.64 -10.29
CA ALA A 65 2.12 -8.08 -9.17
C ALA A 65 2.37 -6.59 -9.00
N LYS A 66 1.41 -5.93 -8.37
CA LYS A 66 1.49 -4.51 -8.03
C LYS A 66 1.46 -4.34 -6.51
N GLY A 67 2.35 -3.50 -6.01
CA GLY A 67 2.39 -3.11 -4.61
C GLY A 67 2.36 -1.60 -4.46
N LYS A 68 2.48 -1.15 -3.21
CA LYS A 68 2.69 0.25 -2.88
C LYS A 68 4.03 0.42 -2.17
N GLU A 69 4.58 1.63 -2.23
CA GLU A 69 5.71 2.01 -1.39
C GLU A 69 5.39 1.69 0.09
N GLY A 70 6.31 0.98 0.75
CA GLY A 70 6.17 0.51 2.12
C GLY A 70 5.51 -0.84 2.31
N ASP A 71 5.03 -1.51 1.26
CA ASP A 71 4.55 -2.89 1.35
C ASP A 71 5.76 -3.85 1.29
N SER A 72 5.70 -4.96 2.02
CA SER A 72 6.71 -6.03 1.88
C SER A 72 6.43 -6.89 0.64
N LEU A 73 7.41 -7.67 0.16
CA LEU A 73 7.15 -8.63 -0.92
C LEU A 73 6.13 -9.71 -0.51
N LEU A 74 6.06 -10.05 0.78
CA LEU A 74 5.00 -10.90 1.31
C LEU A 74 3.62 -10.26 1.15
N ASP A 75 3.47 -8.99 1.56
CA ASP A 75 2.20 -8.26 1.42
C ASP A 75 1.76 -8.21 -0.04
N ILE A 76 2.70 -8.00 -0.97
CA ILE A 76 2.41 -7.95 -2.40
C ILE A 76 1.89 -9.30 -2.91
N ILE A 77 2.53 -10.41 -2.53
CA ILE A 77 2.07 -11.76 -2.89
C ILE A 77 0.64 -12.01 -2.38
N VAL A 78 0.40 -11.71 -1.10
CA VAL A 78 -0.91 -11.93 -0.45
C VAL A 78 -1.99 -11.03 -1.06
N ASN A 79 -1.72 -9.73 -1.20
CA ASN A 79 -2.69 -8.76 -1.71
C ASN A 79 -3.03 -8.94 -3.20
N ASN A 80 -2.14 -9.56 -3.97
CA ASN A 80 -2.39 -9.91 -5.38
C ASN A 80 -2.89 -11.35 -5.55
N GLU A 81 -3.16 -12.06 -4.44
CA GLU A 81 -3.64 -13.45 -4.43
C GLU A 81 -2.77 -14.38 -5.30
N LEU A 82 -1.44 -14.19 -5.24
CA LEU A 82 -0.51 -15.04 -5.97
C LEU A 82 -0.42 -16.41 -5.29
N ASP A 83 -0.80 -17.44 -6.03
CA ASP A 83 -0.79 -18.82 -5.56
C ASP A 83 0.65 -19.37 -5.49
N ILE A 84 1.26 -19.32 -4.31
CA ILE A 84 2.62 -19.84 -4.05
C ILE A 84 2.53 -20.74 -2.82
N ASP A 85 2.49 -22.05 -3.07
CA ASP A 85 2.32 -23.06 -2.02
C ASP A 85 3.36 -22.93 -0.90
N GLY A 86 2.88 -22.84 0.34
CA GLY A 86 3.71 -22.78 1.55
C GLY A 86 4.42 -21.44 1.80
N TYR A 87 4.31 -20.47 0.90
CA TYR A 87 4.95 -19.17 1.07
C TYR A 87 4.30 -18.38 2.21
N GLY A 88 5.11 -17.75 3.08
CA GLY A 88 4.60 -16.83 4.10
C GLY A 88 3.98 -17.49 5.36
N ALA A 89 4.41 -18.68 5.74
CA ALA A 89 3.80 -19.49 6.80
C ALA A 89 3.73 -18.80 8.18
N CYS A 90 4.75 -18.01 8.53
CA CYS A 90 4.80 -17.26 9.78
C CYS A 90 4.24 -15.82 9.69
N GLU A 91 3.62 -15.47 8.56
CA GLU A 91 3.00 -14.15 8.34
C GLU A 91 3.98 -12.97 8.54
N GLY A 92 5.26 -13.16 8.21
CA GLY A 92 6.28 -12.10 8.28
C GLY A 92 6.86 -11.84 9.67
N THR A 93 6.62 -12.72 10.65
CA THR A 93 7.14 -12.58 12.03
C THR A 93 8.62 -12.97 12.20
N LEU A 94 9.34 -13.24 11.11
CA LEU A 94 10.75 -13.64 11.11
C LEU A 94 11.01 -14.93 11.94
N THR A 95 10.09 -15.89 11.87
CA THR A 95 10.20 -17.16 12.61
C THR A 95 10.19 -18.42 11.73
N CYS A 96 10.26 -18.26 10.41
CA CYS A 96 10.42 -19.32 9.43
C CYS A 96 11.24 -18.81 8.24
N SER A 97 11.59 -19.69 7.30
CA SER A 97 12.30 -19.36 6.05
C SER A 97 11.41 -19.46 4.80
N THR A 98 10.09 -19.61 4.95
CA THR A 98 9.20 -19.88 3.80
C THR A 98 8.94 -18.67 2.90
N CYS A 99 9.38 -17.48 3.31
CA CYS A 99 9.40 -16.27 2.49
C CYS A 99 10.67 -16.16 1.63
N HIS A 100 11.50 -17.20 1.54
CA HIS A 100 12.77 -17.16 0.82
C HIS A 100 12.57 -16.81 -0.66
N LEU A 101 13.32 -15.81 -1.12
CA LEU A 101 13.39 -15.37 -2.51
C LEU A 101 14.86 -15.20 -2.90
N ILE A 102 15.13 -15.35 -4.20
CA ILE A 102 16.46 -15.20 -4.79
C ILE A 102 16.43 -14.02 -5.75
N LEU A 103 17.23 -13.00 -5.49
CA LEU A 103 17.32 -11.82 -6.34
C LEU A 103 18.41 -11.96 -7.41
N THR A 104 18.29 -11.22 -8.51
CA THR A 104 19.44 -11.01 -9.40
C THR A 104 20.51 -10.21 -8.66
N LYS A 105 21.77 -10.30 -9.09
CA LYS A 105 22.84 -9.52 -8.45
C LYS A 105 22.57 -8.00 -8.53
N GLU A 106 22.08 -7.54 -9.67
CA GLU A 106 21.69 -6.14 -9.88
C GLU A 106 20.57 -5.71 -8.93
N ASP A 107 19.52 -6.52 -8.80
CA ASP A 107 18.38 -6.21 -7.91
C ASP A 107 18.74 -6.31 -6.43
N TYR A 108 19.60 -7.26 -6.05
CA TYR A 108 20.12 -7.37 -4.69
C TYR A 108 20.92 -6.13 -4.29
N ASP A 109 21.78 -5.63 -5.17
CA ASP A 109 22.61 -4.45 -4.91
C ASP A 109 21.79 -3.14 -4.86
N ARG A 110 20.55 -3.15 -5.37
CA ARG A 110 19.58 -2.05 -5.26
C ARG A 110 18.87 -2.01 -3.90
N LEU A 111 18.89 -3.08 -3.12
CA LEU A 111 18.21 -3.13 -1.83
C LEU A 111 18.82 -2.10 -0.87
N PRO A 112 18.01 -1.27 -0.20
CA PRO A 112 18.53 -0.24 0.70
C PRO A 112 19.16 -0.82 1.97
N GLU A 113 18.68 -1.98 2.41
CA GLU A 113 19.06 -2.62 3.65
C GLU A 113 19.68 -4.00 3.38
N LYS A 114 20.76 -4.29 4.09
CA LYS A 114 21.35 -5.63 4.17
C LYS A 114 20.50 -6.54 5.07
N PRO A 115 20.56 -7.86 4.91
CA PRO A 115 19.91 -8.76 5.86
C PRO A 115 20.45 -8.54 7.28
N THR A 116 19.56 -8.62 8.26
CA THR A 116 19.95 -8.61 9.68
C THR A 116 20.51 -9.97 10.10
N ASP A 117 21.16 -10.04 11.26
CA ASP A 117 21.69 -11.31 11.78
C ASP A 117 20.55 -12.32 12.00
N GLU A 118 19.39 -11.87 12.51
CA GLU A 118 18.21 -12.73 12.69
C GLU A 118 17.62 -13.20 11.35
N GLU A 119 17.67 -12.38 10.30
CA GLU A 119 17.28 -12.80 8.96
C GLU A 119 18.23 -13.87 8.41
N LEU A 120 19.54 -13.70 8.62
CA LEU A 120 20.56 -14.67 8.22
C LEU A 120 20.38 -16.01 8.95
N ASP A 121 20.15 -15.99 10.26
CA ASP A 121 19.87 -17.19 11.05
C ASP A 121 18.67 -17.99 10.49
N MET A 122 17.64 -17.30 9.99
CA MET A 122 16.49 -17.95 9.35
C MET A 122 16.81 -18.39 7.91
N LEU A 123 17.61 -17.63 7.17
CA LEU A 123 18.05 -17.99 5.81
C LEU A 123 18.93 -19.24 5.78
N ASP A 124 19.69 -19.51 6.83
CA ASP A 124 20.49 -20.75 6.96
C ASP A 124 19.64 -22.03 6.94
N LEU A 125 18.34 -21.90 7.23
CA LEU A 125 17.36 -22.99 7.16
C LEU A 125 16.67 -23.09 5.79
N ALA A 126 16.94 -22.16 4.87
CA ALA A 126 16.28 -22.11 3.56
C ALA A 126 16.86 -23.14 2.59
N PHE A 127 15.99 -23.68 1.72
CA PHE A 127 16.40 -24.57 0.65
C PHE A 127 16.99 -23.77 -0.52
N ASP A 128 18.06 -24.29 -1.16
CA ASP A 128 18.72 -23.63 -2.31
C ASP A 128 19.18 -22.19 -2.00
N LEU A 129 19.78 -21.99 -0.82
CA LEU A 129 20.30 -20.69 -0.38
C LEU A 129 21.43 -20.21 -1.31
N THR A 130 21.41 -18.90 -1.63
CA THR A 130 22.39 -18.25 -2.49
C THR A 130 22.88 -16.94 -1.87
N ASP A 131 23.98 -16.38 -2.39
CA ASP A 131 24.53 -15.09 -1.94
C ASP A 131 23.55 -13.91 -2.11
N THR A 132 22.57 -14.03 -3.01
CA THR A 132 21.55 -13.00 -3.27
C THR A 132 20.18 -13.36 -2.70
N SER A 133 20.15 -14.29 -1.75
CA SER A 133 18.93 -14.68 -1.05
C SER A 133 18.53 -13.68 0.03
N ARG A 134 17.23 -13.50 0.17
CA ARG A 134 16.58 -12.68 1.21
C ARG A 134 15.24 -13.31 1.61
N LEU A 135 14.74 -12.96 2.79
CA LEU A 135 13.37 -13.24 3.16
C LEU A 135 12.48 -12.11 2.63
N GLY A 136 11.57 -12.43 1.71
CA GLY A 136 10.70 -11.45 1.07
C GLY A 136 9.82 -10.66 2.04
N CYS A 137 9.51 -11.20 3.22
CA CYS A 137 8.80 -10.46 4.27
C CYS A 137 9.63 -9.33 4.90
N GLN A 138 10.95 -9.35 4.76
CA GLN A 138 11.86 -8.30 5.25
C GLN A 138 12.23 -7.28 4.17
N ILE A 139 11.89 -7.54 2.90
CA ILE A 139 12.12 -6.59 1.81
C ILE A 139 10.93 -5.65 1.72
N ILE A 140 11.14 -4.40 2.11
CA ILE A 140 10.15 -3.32 1.99
C ILE A 140 10.33 -2.60 0.66
N MET A 141 9.25 -2.49 -0.10
CA MET A 141 9.28 -1.82 -1.39
C MET A 141 9.47 -0.32 -1.26
N THR A 142 10.44 0.21 -2.02
CA THR A 142 10.62 1.65 -2.23
C THR A 142 10.40 1.99 -3.70
N LYS A 143 10.37 3.29 -4.03
CA LYS A 143 10.24 3.74 -5.41
C LYS A 143 11.36 3.22 -6.31
N GLU A 144 12.56 3.14 -5.75
CA GLU A 144 13.79 2.73 -6.43
C GLU A 144 13.79 1.24 -6.77
N LEU A 145 12.91 0.46 -6.15
CA LEU A 145 12.71 -0.96 -6.41
C LEU A 145 11.57 -1.22 -7.41
N ASP A 146 11.01 -0.19 -8.06
CA ASP A 146 10.05 -0.42 -9.15
C ASP A 146 10.67 -1.30 -10.25
N GLY A 147 9.90 -2.28 -10.71
CA GLY A 147 10.34 -3.28 -11.69
C GLY A 147 11.22 -4.39 -11.13
N LEU A 148 11.27 -4.58 -9.80
CA LEU A 148 12.05 -5.64 -9.15
C LEU A 148 11.70 -7.03 -9.73
N GLN A 149 12.73 -7.83 -10.02
CA GLN A 149 12.56 -9.22 -10.41
C GLN A 149 13.14 -10.14 -9.33
N VAL A 150 12.33 -11.07 -8.87
CA VAL A 150 12.71 -12.04 -7.83
C VAL A 150 12.34 -13.44 -8.28
N LYS A 151 13.21 -14.41 -7.98
CA LYS A 151 12.97 -15.83 -8.25
C LYS A 151 12.47 -16.51 -6.99
N ILE A 152 11.43 -17.32 -7.14
CA ILE A 152 10.93 -18.22 -6.11
C ILE A 152 11.74 -19.53 -6.22
N PRO A 153 12.32 -20.04 -5.11
CA PRO A 153 13.04 -21.32 -5.11
C PRO A 153 12.11 -22.46 -5.55
N SER A 154 12.67 -23.58 -6.01
CA SER A 154 11.88 -24.73 -6.48
C SER A 154 11.07 -25.40 -5.38
N THR A 155 11.45 -25.18 -4.13
CA THR A 155 10.81 -25.81 -3.00
C THR A 155 10.84 -24.88 -1.81
N ILE A 156 9.69 -24.78 -1.14
CA ILE A 156 9.50 -24.00 0.06
C ILE A 156 9.20 -24.99 1.18
N TYR A 157 10.06 -25.01 2.19
CA TYR A 157 9.90 -25.86 3.37
C TYR A 157 9.97 -25.00 4.62
N ASP A 158 9.08 -25.26 5.57
CA ASP A 158 9.21 -24.76 6.92
C ASP A 158 10.03 -25.77 7.72
N ALA A 159 11.25 -25.42 8.11
CA ALA A 159 12.12 -26.28 8.91
C ALA A 159 11.54 -26.66 10.29
N ARG A 160 10.46 -25.99 10.75
CA ARG A 160 9.72 -26.37 11.97
C ARG A 160 8.68 -27.48 11.77
N SER A 161 8.40 -27.89 10.53
CA SER A 161 7.34 -28.86 10.21
C SER A 161 7.80 -30.31 10.23
#